data_AF-A0A453HY35-F1
#
_entry.id   AF-A0A453HY35-F1
#
_cell.length_a   1.000
_cell.length_b   1.000
_cell.length_c   1.000
_cell.angle_alpha   90.00
_cell.angle_beta   90.00
_cell.angle_gamma   90.00
#
_symmetry.space_group_name_H-M   'P 1'
#
loop_
_entity.id
_entity.type
_entity.pdbx_description
1 polymer ?
#
loop_
_entity_poly.entity_id
_entity_poly.type
_entity_poly.pdbx_seq_one_letter_code
_entity_poly.pdbx_strand_id
1 'polypeptide(L)'
;MILFLKSIVFASDFSRITAAVGLWSWAAISLALASQVVFYRVSRNTPGYIKTNTEGLDPKELLMGIDLSSSTFTGSWSQLCPTCKIVRPVRSKHCPICKQCVEQFDHHCPWISNCVGKRNKWDFLVFLCMGIATTLLGAAVGFHSKEA
;
A
#
# COMPACT_ATOMS: atom_id res chain seq x y z
N MET A 1 6.57 29.57 -12.58
CA MET A 1 7.11 28.80 -13.72
C MET A 1 7.95 29.67 -14.67
N ILE A 2 7.42 30.78 -15.20
CA ILE A 2 8.15 31.66 -16.14
C ILE A 2 9.37 32.34 -15.48
N LEU A 3 9.24 32.84 -14.25
CA LEU A 3 10.35 33.44 -13.50
C LEU A 3 11.44 32.43 -13.15
N PHE A 4 11.05 31.19 -12.83
CA PHE A 4 11.96 30.07 -12.55
C PHE A 4 12.77 29.65 -13.78
N LEU A 5 12.13 29.60 -14.96
CA LEU A 5 12.80 29.35 -16.24
C LEU A 5 13.81 30.47 -16.55
N LYS A 6 13.45 31.73 -16.33
CA LYS A 6 14.36 32.87 -16.58
C LYS A 6 15.56 32.89 -15.64
N SER A 7 15.39 32.54 -14.36
CA SER A 7 16.46 32.58 -13.37
C SER A 7 17.42 31.38 -13.42
N ILE A 8 17.01 30.23 -13.96
CA ILE A 8 17.85 29.00 -13.98
C ILE A 8 18.41 28.70 -15.37
N VAL A 9 17.65 28.94 -16.44
CA VAL A 9 18.09 28.61 -17.81
C VAL A 9 19.04 29.68 -18.37
N PHE A 10 18.91 30.93 -17.91
CA PHE A 10 19.67 32.07 -18.46
C PHE A 10 20.64 32.73 -17.45
N ALA A 11 20.78 32.20 -16.23
CA ALA A 11 21.82 32.66 -15.32
C ALA A 11 23.18 32.15 -15.79
N SER A 12 24.12 33.08 -16.00
CA SER A 12 25.49 32.80 -16.46
C SER A 12 26.36 32.06 -15.44
N ASP A 13 25.94 32.05 -14.17
CA ASP A 13 26.78 31.66 -13.03
C ASP A 13 26.43 30.26 -12.48
N PHE A 14 25.44 29.58 -13.06
CA PHE A 14 25.10 28.19 -12.72
C PHE A 14 25.77 27.23 -13.69
N SER A 15 26.20 26.05 -13.23
CA SER A 15 26.57 24.95 -14.13
C SER A 15 25.42 24.75 -15.12
N ARG A 16 25.74 24.63 -16.42
CA ARG A 16 24.70 24.56 -17.47
C ARG A 16 23.86 23.29 -17.24
N ILE A 17 22.74 23.44 -16.55
CA ILE A 17 21.76 22.36 -16.41
C ILE A 17 21.30 22.03 -17.82
N THR A 18 21.72 20.87 -18.32
CA THR A 18 21.32 20.42 -19.65
C THR A 18 19.81 20.20 -19.64
N ALA A 19 19.17 20.40 -20.80
CA ALA A 19 17.74 20.14 -20.95
C ALA A 19 17.37 18.70 -20.52
N ALA A 20 18.31 17.76 -20.67
CA ALA A 20 18.19 16.38 -20.20
C ALA A 20 18.10 16.29 -18.66
N VAL A 21 19.03 16.92 -17.92
CA VAL A 21 18.98 16.97 -16.44
C VAL A 21 17.65 17.60 -15.97
N GLY A 22 17.21 18.68 -16.63
CA GLY A 22 15.92 19.32 -16.33
C GLY A 22 14.72 18.39 -16.54
N LEU A 23 14.68 17.67 -17.67
CA LEU A 23 13.60 16.73 -17.99
C LEU A 23 13.52 15.58 -16.98
N TRP A 24 14.66 14.93 -16.70
CA TRP A 24 14.72 13.81 -15.75
C TRP A 24 14.43 14.25 -14.31
N SER A 25 14.82 15.47 -13.93
CA SER A 25 14.44 16.07 -12.65
C SER A 25 12.91 16.22 -12.52
N TRP A 26 12.25 16.72 -13.56
CA TRP A 26 10.80 16.83 -13.60
C TRP A 26 10.09 15.47 -13.57
N ALA A 27 10.65 14.47 -14.27
CA ALA A 27 10.14 13.10 -14.22
C ALA A 27 10.23 12.52 -12.80
N ALA A 28 11.35 12.74 -12.10
CA ALA A 28 11.52 12.31 -10.71
C ALA A 28 10.52 12.97 -9.77
N ILE A 29 10.32 14.30 -9.90
CA ILE A 29 9.33 15.04 -9.11
C ILE A 29 7.91 14.53 -9.38
N SER A 30 7.56 14.33 -10.65
CA SER A 30 6.23 13.84 -11.05
C SER A 30 5.97 12.44 -10.51
N LEU A 31 6.97 11.55 -10.58
CA LEU A 31 6.88 10.21 -10.03
C LEU A 31 6.75 10.22 -8.51
N ALA A 32 7.48 11.11 -7.82
CA ALA A 32 7.38 11.29 -6.38
C ALA A 32 5.97 11.75 -5.98
N LEU A 33 5.39 12.73 -6.69
CA LEU A 33 4.01 13.19 -6.46
C LEU A 33 2.99 12.06 -6.68
N ALA A 34 3.15 11.29 -7.75
CA ALA A 34 2.29 10.14 -8.02
C ALA A 34 2.44 9.06 -6.93
N SER A 35 3.65 8.82 -6.42
CA SER A 35 3.90 7.92 -5.29
C SER A 35 3.16 8.37 -4.02
N GLN A 36 3.10 9.67 -3.73
CA GLN A 36 2.33 10.20 -2.60
C GLN A 36 0.81 9.98 -2.76
N VAL A 37 0.28 10.04 -3.99
CA VAL A 37 -1.13 9.71 -4.26
C VAL A 37 -1.39 8.23 -3.97
N VAL A 38 -0.50 7.33 -4.38
CA VAL A 38 -0.62 5.90 -4.07
C VAL A 38 -0.44 5.64 -2.57
N PHE A 39 0.49 6.34 -1.90
CA PHE A 39 0.65 6.30 -0.44
C PHE A 39 -0.65 6.69 0.28
N TYR A 40 -1.29 7.78 -0.16
CA TYR A 40 -2.58 8.19 0.39
C TYR A 40 -3.65 7.10 0.18
N ARG A 41 -3.72 6.52 -1.01
CA ARG A 41 -4.63 5.41 -1.31
C ARG A 41 -4.40 4.21 -0.41
N VAL A 42 -3.16 3.71 -0.28
CA VAL A 42 -2.89 2.52 0.54
C VAL A 42 -3.13 2.76 2.03
N SER A 43 -2.91 4.00 2.50
CA SER A 43 -3.12 4.40 3.90
C SER A 43 -4.61 4.55 4.25
N ARG A 44 -5.45 4.92 3.29
CA ARG A 44 -6.88 5.20 3.52
C ARG A 44 -7.81 4.09 3.05
N ASN A 45 -7.41 3.34 2.02
CA ASN A 45 -8.22 2.25 1.49
C ASN A 45 -8.26 1.11 2.50
N THR A 46 -9.45 0.55 2.66
CA THR A 46 -9.64 -0.58 3.55
C THR A 46 -8.91 -1.81 3.03
N PRO A 47 -8.12 -2.50 3.87
CA PRO A 47 -7.31 -3.65 3.48
C PRO A 47 -8.13 -4.90 3.15
N GLY A 48 -9.43 -4.89 3.48
CA GLY A 48 -10.29 -6.08 3.48
C GLY A 48 -10.70 -6.48 4.90
N TYR A 49 -11.14 -5.51 5.72
CA TYR A 49 -11.71 -5.82 7.03
C TYR A 49 -12.95 -6.69 6.88
N ILE A 50 -13.01 -7.76 7.66
CA ILE A 50 -14.11 -8.70 7.67
C ILE A 50 -15.19 -8.16 8.61
N LYS A 51 -16.38 -7.92 8.08
CA LYS A 51 -17.52 -7.47 8.88
C LYS A 51 -18.08 -8.63 9.68
N THR A 52 -18.32 -8.40 10.96
CA THR A 52 -19.04 -9.34 11.83
C THR A 52 -20.53 -9.23 11.52
N ASN A 53 -21.07 -10.08 10.63
CA ASN A 53 -22.52 -10.22 10.47
C ASN A 53 -23.06 -11.07 11.62
N THR A 54 -23.15 -10.47 12.81
CA THR A 54 -23.82 -11.04 13.99
C THR A 54 -25.28 -10.62 14.11
N GLU A 55 -25.78 -9.76 13.21
CA GLU A 55 -27.18 -9.35 13.21
C GLU A 55 -28.00 -10.33 12.36
N GLY A 56 -28.62 -11.30 13.04
CA GLY A 56 -29.70 -12.11 12.48
C GLY A 56 -29.34 -13.51 11.98
N LEU A 57 -28.07 -13.94 12.05
CA LEU A 57 -27.72 -15.32 11.70
C LEU A 57 -27.69 -16.19 12.95
N ASP A 58 -28.68 -17.10 13.04
CA ASP A 58 -28.76 -18.12 14.09
C ASP A 58 -27.40 -18.83 14.20
N PRO A 59 -26.79 -18.95 15.39
CA PRO A 59 -25.60 -19.77 15.60
C PRO A 59 -25.68 -21.14 14.93
N LYS A 60 -26.87 -21.74 14.81
CA LYS A 60 -27.09 -22.97 14.05
C LYS A 60 -26.90 -22.83 12.54
N GLU A 61 -27.28 -21.72 11.91
CA GLU A 61 -27.10 -21.47 10.47
C GLU A 61 -25.62 -21.22 10.12
N LEU A 62 -24.87 -20.55 11.00
CA LEU A 62 -23.41 -20.45 10.87
C LEU A 62 -22.71 -21.80 11.00
N LEU A 63 -23.27 -22.72 11.79
CA LEU A 63 -22.77 -24.09 11.95
C LEU A 63 -23.29 -25.05 10.87
N MET A 64 -24.48 -24.81 10.29
CA MET A 64 -25.11 -25.62 9.24
C MET A 64 -24.72 -25.21 7.82
N GLY A 65 -24.38 -23.94 7.59
CA GLY A 65 -23.83 -23.44 6.32
C GLY A 65 -22.35 -23.78 6.13
N ILE A 66 -21.69 -24.24 7.19
CA ILE A 66 -20.43 -24.97 7.08
C ILE A 66 -20.81 -26.36 6.59
N ASP A 67 -20.62 -26.60 5.30
CA ASP A 67 -20.66 -27.95 4.76
C ASP A 67 -19.55 -28.78 5.42
N LEU A 68 -19.91 -29.43 6.54
CA LEU A 68 -19.10 -30.39 7.27
C LEU A 68 -18.68 -31.58 6.39
N SER A 69 -19.23 -31.73 5.17
CA SER A 69 -18.84 -32.77 4.21
C SER A 69 -17.77 -32.30 3.22
N SER A 70 -17.53 -31.00 3.09
CA SER A 70 -16.39 -30.52 2.31
C SER A 70 -15.12 -30.73 3.13
N SER A 71 -14.15 -31.43 2.55
CA SER A 71 -12.83 -31.76 3.13
C SER A 71 -11.96 -30.54 3.52
N THR A 72 -12.53 -29.34 3.60
CA THR A 72 -11.87 -28.07 3.93
C THR A 72 -12.14 -27.55 5.35
N PHE A 73 -13.14 -28.06 6.07
CA PHE A 73 -13.25 -27.86 7.52
C PHE A 73 -12.51 -28.99 8.26
N THR A 74 -11.18 -28.95 8.20
CA THR A 74 -10.43 -29.53 9.32
C THR A 74 -10.75 -28.65 10.52
N GLY A 75 -11.52 -29.16 11.48
CA GLY A 75 -11.99 -28.47 12.68
C GLY A 75 -10.86 -27.92 13.55
N SER A 76 -10.17 -26.90 13.05
CA SER A 76 -9.06 -26.28 13.71
C SER A 76 -9.60 -25.07 14.44
N TRP A 77 -9.73 -25.18 15.77
CA TRP A 77 -9.97 -24.06 16.68
C TRP A 77 -9.06 -22.85 16.38
N SER A 78 -7.93 -23.08 15.71
CA SER A 78 -7.04 -22.05 15.18
C SER A 78 -7.70 -21.09 14.19
N GLN A 79 -8.81 -21.41 13.52
CA GLN A 79 -9.49 -20.49 12.60
C GLN A 79 -10.46 -19.54 13.30
N LEU A 80 -10.92 -19.87 14.51
CA LEU A 80 -11.79 -19.00 15.28
C LEU A 80 -11.02 -17.76 15.74
N CYS A 81 -11.62 -16.57 15.60
CA CYS A 81 -11.14 -15.35 16.23
C CYS A 81 -12.01 -15.05 17.46
N PRO A 82 -11.50 -15.20 18.69
CA PRO A 82 -12.29 -14.93 19.90
C PRO A 82 -12.63 -13.45 20.05
N THR A 83 -11.73 -12.55 19.62
CA THR A 83 -11.92 -11.09 19.71
C THR A 83 -13.05 -10.60 18.81
N CYS A 84 -13.06 -11.03 17.54
CA CYS A 84 -14.07 -10.59 16.57
C CYS A 84 -15.31 -11.49 16.54
N LYS A 85 -15.27 -12.65 17.23
CA LYS A 85 -16.32 -13.67 17.28
C LYS A 85 -16.73 -14.17 15.89
N ILE A 86 -15.76 -14.45 15.04
CA ILE A 86 -15.96 -14.99 13.68
C ILE A 86 -15.08 -16.22 13.44
N VAL A 87 -15.53 -17.10 12.56
CA VAL A 87 -14.66 -18.08 11.90
C VAL A 87 -13.90 -17.34 10.80
N ARG A 88 -12.57 -17.30 10.88
CA ARG A 88 -11.75 -16.56 9.91
C ARG A 88 -11.75 -17.31 8.57
N PRO A 89 -12.03 -16.63 7.44
CA PRO A 89 -11.77 -17.17 6.12
C PRO A 89 -10.30 -17.56 5.96
N VAL A 90 -10.03 -18.47 5.02
CA VAL A 90 -8.68 -18.94 4.70
C VAL A 90 -7.72 -17.76 4.51
N ARG A 91 -6.52 -17.88 5.11
CA ARG A 91 -5.44 -16.85 5.12
C ARG A 91 -5.79 -15.51 5.78
N SER A 92 -6.87 -15.42 6.56
CA SER A 92 -7.21 -14.21 7.32
C SER A 92 -6.59 -14.23 8.72
N LYS A 93 -6.19 -13.06 9.25
CA LYS A 93 -5.66 -12.93 10.62
C LYS A 93 -6.27 -11.73 11.33
N HIS A 94 -6.30 -11.78 12.66
CA HIS A 94 -6.67 -10.65 13.50
C HIS A 94 -5.46 -9.73 13.67
N CYS A 95 -5.61 -8.45 13.34
CA CYS A 95 -4.59 -7.45 13.65
C CYS A 95 -4.88 -6.88 15.05
N PRO A 96 -4.01 -7.08 16.05
CA PRO A 96 -4.24 -6.56 17.40
C PRO A 96 -4.18 -5.02 17.45
N ILE A 97 -3.46 -4.39 16.52
CA ILE A 97 -3.32 -2.93 16.44
C ILE A 97 -4.60 -2.30 15.88
N CYS A 98 -5.10 -2.80 14.75
CA CYS A 98 -6.36 -2.33 14.15
C CYS A 98 -7.62 -2.91 14.81
N LYS A 99 -7.46 -3.92 15.69
CA LYS A 99 -8.54 -4.63 16.41
C LYS A 99 -9.60 -5.25 15.51
N GLN A 100 -9.21 -5.62 14.28
CA GLN A 100 -10.11 -6.21 13.29
C GLN A 100 -9.43 -7.36 12.54
N CYS A 101 -10.23 -8.33 12.09
CA CYS A 101 -9.78 -9.36 11.18
C CYS A 101 -9.68 -8.82 9.75
N VAL A 102 -8.59 -9.17 9.07
CA VAL A 102 -8.28 -8.73 7.71
C VAL A 102 -8.18 -9.96 6.80
N GLU A 103 -8.84 -9.90 5.65
CA GLU A 103 -8.80 -10.95 4.64
C GLU A 103 -7.44 -10.99 3.92
N GLN A 104 -6.90 -12.20 3.71
CA GLN A 104 -5.54 -12.41 3.18
C GLN A 104 -4.52 -11.48 3.85
N PHE A 105 -4.55 -11.44 5.18
CA PHE A 105 -3.70 -10.56 5.97
C PHE A 105 -2.23 -10.86 5.70
N ASP A 106 -1.51 -9.83 5.28
CA ASP A 106 -0.06 -9.87 5.15
C ASP A 106 0.58 -9.36 6.46
N HIS A 107 0.48 -8.04 6.70
CA HIS A 107 1.00 -7.42 7.91
C HIS A 107 0.27 -6.12 8.28
N HIS A 108 0.51 -5.61 9.48
CA HIS A 108 0.22 -4.22 9.84
C HIS A 108 1.47 -3.40 9.58
N CYS A 109 1.35 -2.34 8.79
CA CYS A 109 2.48 -1.50 8.42
C CYS A 109 2.37 -0.16 9.14
N PRO A 110 3.26 0.14 10.11
CA PRO A 110 3.25 1.42 10.82
C PRO A 110 3.43 2.62 9.89
N TRP A 111 4.17 2.44 8.79
CA TRP A 111 4.52 3.53 7.86
C TRP A 111 3.33 4.09 7.08
N ILE A 112 2.37 3.23 6.74
CA ILE A 112 1.11 3.64 6.09
C ILE A 112 -0.05 3.78 7.10
N SER A 113 0.24 3.56 8.39
CA SER A 113 -0.76 3.55 9.48
C SER A 113 -1.97 2.65 9.19
N ASN A 114 -1.76 1.53 8.50
CA ASN A 114 -2.84 0.67 8.01
C ASN A 114 -2.35 -0.77 7.84
N CYS A 115 -3.28 -1.73 7.77
CA CYS A 115 -2.93 -3.09 7.38
C CYS A 115 -2.73 -3.20 5.87
N VAL A 116 -1.93 -4.18 5.47
CA VAL A 116 -1.84 -4.67 4.10
C VAL A 116 -2.58 -6.01 4.04
N GLY A 117 -3.56 -6.09 3.14
CA GLY A 117 -4.43 -7.25 2.98
C GLY A 117 -4.92 -7.39 1.55
N LYS A 118 -5.93 -8.25 1.34
CA LYS A 118 -6.44 -8.60 0.01
C LYS A 118 -6.70 -7.39 -0.90
N ARG A 119 -7.28 -6.31 -0.36
CA ARG A 119 -7.80 -5.19 -1.15
C ARG A 119 -6.79 -4.09 -1.45
N ASN A 120 -5.68 -4.01 -0.72
CA ASN A 120 -4.69 -2.94 -0.91
C ASN A 120 -3.25 -3.45 -1.11
N LYS A 121 -3.01 -4.77 -1.11
CA LYS A 121 -1.66 -5.34 -1.33
C LYS A 121 -1.02 -4.93 -2.66
N TRP A 122 -1.82 -4.75 -3.72
CA TRP A 122 -1.31 -4.32 -5.02
C TRP A 122 -0.96 -2.83 -5.04
N ASP A 123 -1.81 -1.98 -4.45
CA ASP A 123 -1.51 -0.56 -4.25
C ASP A 123 -0.23 -0.39 -3.40
N PHE A 124 -0.04 -1.22 -2.35
CA PHE A 124 1.18 -1.25 -1.55
C PHE A 124 2.42 -1.63 -2.37
N LEU A 125 2.33 -2.65 -3.23
CA LEU A 125 3.44 -3.05 -4.10
C LEU A 125 3.80 -1.95 -5.10
N VAL A 126 2.80 -1.33 -5.73
CA VAL A 126 3.01 -0.19 -6.64
C VAL A 126 3.69 0.97 -5.93
N PHE A 127 3.25 1.31 -4.70
CA PHE A 127 3.89 2.33 -3.87
C PHE A 127 5.38 2.04 -3.64
N LEU A 128 5.74 0.81 -3.27
CA LEU A 128 7.14 0.42 -3.07
C LEU A 128 7.96 0.55 -4.35
N CYS A 129 7.45 0.05 -5.49
CA CYS A 129 8.13 0.15 -6.77
C CYS A 129 8.32 1.61 -7.22
N MET A 130 7.31 2.46 -7.05
CA MET A 130 7.41 3.90 -7.36
C MET A 130 8.41 4.60 -6.45
N GLY A 131 8.46 4.24 -5.16
CA GLY A 131 9.46 4.76 -4.22
C GLY A 131 10.89 4.42 -4.66
N ILE A 132 11.15 3.15 -5.00
CA ILE A 132 12.46 2.70 -5.50
C ILE A 132 12.82 3.40 -6.81
N ALA A 133 11.88 3.49 -7.76
CA ALA A 133 12.13 4.17 -9.03
C ALA A 133 12.43 5.66 -8.83
N THR A 134 11.74 6.31 -7.88
CA THR A 134 11.99 7.72 -7.53
C THR A 134 13.40 7.91 -6.97
N THR A 135 13.84 7.04 -6.06
CA THR A 135 15.18 7.15 -5.46
C THR A 135 16.29 6.85 -6.46
N LEU A 136 16.12 5.84 -7.32
CA LEU A 136 17.07 5.52 -8.39
C LEU A 136 17.18 6.65 -9.41
N LEU A 137 16.04 7.19 -9.87
CA LEU A 137 16.05 8.29 -10.84
C LEU A 137 16.64 9.56 -10.23
N GLY A 138 16.30 9.88 -8.98
CA GLY A 138 16.89 11.00 -8.25
C GLY A 138 18.41 10.86 -8.08
N ALA A 139 18.90 9.66 -7.77
CA ALA A 139 20.33 9.39 -7.70
C ALA A 139 21.00 9.57 -9.05
N ALA A 140 20.44 9.00 -10.13
CA ALA A 140 20.97 9.12 -11.48
C ALA A 140 21.05 10.58 -11.95
N VAL A 141 20.00 11.37 -11.70
CA VAL A 141 19.99 12.82 -11.96
C VAL A 141 21.07 13.53 -11.16
N GLY A 142 21.23 13.19 -9.87
CA GLY A 142 22.26 13.75 -9.02
C GLY A 142 23.67 13.46 -9.51
N PHE A 143 23.96 12.23 -9.96
CA PHE A 143 25.25 11.87 -10.55
C PHE A 143 25.49 12.60 -11.87
N HIS A 144 24.53 12.58 -12.79
CA HIS A 144 24.68 13.22 -14.09
C HIS A 144 24.83 14.75 -13.99
N SER A 145 24.22 15.38 -12.97
CA SER A 145 24.38 16.81 -12.71
C SER A 145 25.77 17.22 -12.19
N LYS A 146 26.55 16.26 -11.66
CA LYS A 146 27.94 16.50 -11.20
C LYS A 146 28.96 16.36 -12.34
N GLU A 147 28.61 15.63 -13.38
CA GLU A 147 29.47 15.35 -14.54
C GLU A 147 29.28 16.37 -15.68
N ALA A 148 28.24 17.20 -15.62
CA ALA A 148 27.85 18.20 -16.62
C ALA A 148 28.22 19.63 -16.19
#